data_AF-A0A523AY30-F1
#
_entry.id   AF-A0A523AY30-F1
#
_cell.length_a   1.000
_cell.length_b   1.000
_cell.length_c   1.000
_cell.angle_alpha   90.00
_cell.angle_beta   90.00
_cell.angle_gamma   90.00
#
_symmetry.space_group_name_H-M   'P 1'
#
loop_
_entity.id
_entity.type
_entity.pdbx_description
1 polymer ?
#
loop_
_entity_poly.entity_id
_entity_poly.type
_entity_poly.pdbx_seq_one_letter_code
_entity_poly.pdbx_strand_id
1 'polypeptide(L)'
;MRPPLREVTVRVLVHATEDENKIMGALKNFLPSKIRVERVELEGHYGNPLVLLKARVRGKEVEEVLSFLLDKIENLASLFPKFERHLDKEGNLYLRLDKQEACGGRWVLKEGDEVIH
;
A
#
# COMPACT_ATOMS: atom_id res chain seq x y z
N MET A 1 -11.59 12.58 -18.49
CA MET A 1 -11.06 13.36 -17.35
C MET A 1 -9.62 12.91 -17.14
N ARG A 2 -8.66 13.79 -16.81
CA ARG A 2 -7.35 13.32 -16.36
C ARG A 2 -7.48 12.91 -14.89
N PRO A 3 -7.05 11.71 -14.48
CA PRO A 3 -7.09 11.35 -13.07
C PRO A 3 -6.24 12.36 -12.27
N PRO A 4 -6.69 12.77 -11.08
CA PRO A 4 -5.96 13.73 -10.25
C PRO A 4 -4.59 13.19 -9.81
N LEU A 5 -4.45 11.87 -9.78
CA LEU A 5 -3.21 11.15 -9.48
C LEU A 5 -2.57 10.63 -10.77
N ARG A 6 -1.27 10.86 -10.93
CA ARG A 6 -0.50 10.39 -12.09
C ARG A 6 -0.10 8.92 -11.97
N GLU A 7 0.12 8.49 -10.73
CA GLU A 7 0.73 7.21 -10.41
C GLU A 7 0.43 6.84 -8.95
N VAL A 8 0.35 5.54 -8.67
CA VAL A 8 0.41 4.97 -7.32
C VAL A 8 1.53 3.96 -7.26
N THR A 9 2.38 4.06 -6.23
CA THR A 9 3.38 3.03 -5.92
C THR A 9 2.98 2.36 -4.61
N VAL A 10 3.00 1.04 -4.60
CA VAL A 10 2.68 0.23 -3.41
C VAL A 10 3.92 -0.53 -2.99
N ARG A 11 4.25 -0.55 -1.70
CA ARG A 11 5.41 -1.24 -1.15
C ARG A 11 5.06 -1.87 0.20
N VAL A 12 5.45 -3.13 0.39
CA VAL A 12 5.30 -3.80 1.68
C VAL A 12 6.50 -4.69 1.95
N LEU A 13 7.00 -4.61 3.19
CA LEU A 13 8.02 -5.50 3.70
C LEU A 13 7.37 -6.72 4.34
N VAL A 14 7.86 -7.90 3.98
CA VAL A 14 7.44 -9.18 4.51
C VAL A 14 8.62 -9.79 5.26
N HIS A 15 8.41 -10.02 6.55
CA HIS A 15 9.40 -10.62 7.44
C HIS A 15 9.32 -12.15 7.35
N ALA A 16 10.42 -12.84 7.68
CA ALA A 16 10.49 -14.30 7.63
C ALA A 16 9.43 -15.01 8.50
N THR A 17 8.91 -14.33 9.52
CA THR A 17 7.86 -14.83 10.42
C THR A 17 6.44 -14.63 9.87
N GLU A 18 6.30 -13.98 8.73
CA GLU A 18 5.01 -13.65 8.12
C GLU A 18 4.67 -14.57 6.95
N ASP A 19 3.38 -14.69 6.68
CA ASP A 19 2.88 -15.45 5.53
C ASP A 19 2.80 -14.54 4.29
N GLU A 20 3.82 -14.62 3.43
CA GLU A 20 3.90 -13.87 2.18
C GLU A 20 2.65 -14.06 1.30
N ASN A 21 2.04 -15.25 1.31
CA ASN A 21 0.87 -15.54 0.47
C ASN A 21 -0.37 -14.76 0.92
N LYS A 22 -0.55 -14.57 2.24
CA LYS A 22 -1.66 -13.76 2.77
C LYS A 22 -1.50 -12.30 2.38
N ILE A 23 -0.29 -11.77 2.48
CA ILE A 23 0.01 -10.38 2.10
C ILE A 23 -0.17 -10.20 0.59
N MET A 24 0.33 -11.13 -0.23
CA MET A 24 0.10 -11.13 -1.66
C MET A 24 -1.40 -11.21 -2.01
N GLY A 25 -2.19 -11.96 -1.24
CA GLY A 25 -3.64 -12.01 -1.35
C GLY A 25 -4.29 -10.65 -1.08
N ALA A 26 -3.89 -9.97 0.00
CA ALA A 26 -4.36 -8.62 0.32
C ALA A 26 -4.02 -7.62 -0.80
N LEU A 27 -2.78 -7.66 -1.31
CA LEU A 27 -2.36 -6.80 -2.43
C LEU A 27 -3.17 -7.04 -3.69
N LYS A 28 -3.55 -8.30 -4.00
CA LYS A 28 -4.40 -8.62 -5.16
C LYS A 28 -5.83 -8.10 -5.01
N ASN A 29 -6.34 -7.95 -3.80
CA ASN A 29 -7.65 -7.36 -3.55
C ASN A 29 -7.64 -5.83 -3.72
N PHE A 30 -6.50 -5.20 -3.42
CA PHE A 30 -6.30 -3.76 -3.52
C PHE A 30 -5.91 -3.29 -4.93
N LEU A 31 -5.01 -4.03 -5.58
CA LEU A 31 -4.44 -3.66 -6.87
C LEU A 31 -5.36 -4.09 -8.03
N PRO A 32 -5.44 -3.28 -9.10
CA PRO A 32 -6.10 -3.70 -10.33
C PRO A 32 -5.50 -4.99 -10.87
N SER A 33 -6.34 -5.88 -11.41
CA SER A 33 -5.94 -7.24 -11.85
C SER A 33 -4.79 -7.30 -12.86
N LYS A 34 -4.54 -6.22 -13.61
CA LYS A 34 -3.46 -6.11 -14.60
C LYS A 34 -2.11 -5.77 -13.99
N ILE A 35 -2.08 -5.28 -12.74
CA ILE A 35 -0.87 -4.84 -12.07
C ILE A 35 -0.19 -6.04 -11.45
N ARG A 36 1.07 -6.26 -11.85
CA ARG A 36 1.91 -7.31 -11.27
C ARG A 36 2.62 -6.78 -10.04
N VAL A 37 2.67 -7.60 -9.01
CA VAL A 37 3.50 -7.37 -7.83
C VAL A 37 4.87 -7.97 -8.10
N GLU A 38 5.91 -7.15 -8.01
CA GLU A 38 7.31 -7.58 -8.08
C GLU A 38 7.77 -8.02 -6.68
N ARG A 39 8.45 -9.16 -6.62
CA ARG A 39 9.05 -9.71 -5.40
C ARG A 39 10.56 -9.49 -5.45
N VAL A 40 11.10 -8.84 -4.43
CA VAL A 40 12.54 -8.56 -4.30
C VAL A 40 13.02 -9.13 -2.98
N GLU A 41 14.00 -10.03 -3.03
CA GLU A 41 14.67 -10.53 -1.83
C GLU A 41 15.67 -9.49 -1.34
N LEU A 42 15.65 -9.24 -0.03
CA LEU A 42 16.48 -8.28 0.67
C LEU A 42 17.11 -8.95 1.90
N GLU A 43 18.24 -8.41 2.33
CA GLU A 43 18.84 -8.77 3.62
C GLU A 43 18.55 -7.66 4.63
N GLY A 44 17.96 -8.04 5.76
CA GLY A 44 17.74 -7.15 6.89
C GLY A 44 19.05 -6.78 7.60
N HIS A 45 18.97 -5.84 8.54
CA HIS A 45 20.14 -5.29 9.24
C HIS A 45 20.99 -6.35 9.97
N TYR A 46 20.37 -7.43 10.43
CA TYR A 46 21.04 -8.55 11.11
C TYR A 46 21.24 -9.78 10.21
N GLY A 47 21.18 -9.62 8.89
CA GLY A 47 21.28 -10.73 7.92
C GLY A 47 20.02 -11.60 7.83
N ASN A 48 18.93 -11.22 8.51
CA ASN A 48 17.65 -11.92 8.40
C ASN A 48 17.05 -11.72 7.00
N PRO A 49 16.55 -12.79 6.35
CA PRO A 49 15.92 -12.66 5.05
C PRO A 49 14.64 -11.81 5.16
N LEU A 50 14.47 -10.90 4.22
CA LEU A 50 13.34 -9.99 4.10
C LEU A 50 12.87 -10.00 2.65
N VAL A 51 11.57 -9.83 2.42
CA VAL A 51 11.03 -9.71 1.08
C VAL A 51 10.35 -8.36 0.93
N LEU A 52 10.70 -7.61 -0.11
CA LEU A 52 9.97 -6.43 -0.54
C LEU A 52 9.03 -6.83 -1.68
N LEU A 53 7.73 -6.69 -1.44
CA LEU A 53 6.74 -6.71 -2.49
C LEU A 53 6.47 -5.27 -2.93
N LYS A 54 6.55 -5.00 -4.23
CA LYS A 54 6.29 -3.66 -4.77
C LYS A 54 5.46 -3.72 -6.05
N ALA A 55 4.61 -2.72 -6.24
CA ALA A 55 3.80 -2.56 -7.44
C ALA A 55 3.74 -1.09 -7.86
N ARG A 56 3.54 -0.86 -9.15
CA ARG A 56 3.45 0.47 -9.74
C ARG A 56 2.24 0.54 -10.65
N VAL A 57 1.32 1.46 -10.37
CA VAL A 57 0.06 1.67 -11.09
C VAL A 57 0.13 3.02 -11.79
N ARG A 58 -0.16 3.05 -13.09
CA ARG A 58 -0.10 4.26 -13.92
C ARG A 58 -1.27 4.28 -14.89
N GLY A 59 -1.57 5.44 -15.45
CA GLY A 59 -2.60 5.58 -16.46
C GLY A 59 -4.00 5.47 -15.85
N LYS A 60 -4.92 4.79 -16.53
CA LYS A 60 -6.33 4.71 -16.14
C LYS A 60 -6.56 3.82 -14.91
N GLU A 61 -5.68 2.84 -14.69
CA GLU A 61 -5.74 1.91 -13.57
C GLU A 61 -5.57 2.62 -12.21
N VAL A 62 -5.05 3.85 -12.20
CA VAL A 62 -4.96 4.69 -11.00
C VAL A 62 -6.35 5.04 -10.46
N GLU A 63 -7.35 5.19 -11.33
CA GLU A 63 -8.73 5.50 -10.90
C GLU A 63 -9.34 4.36 -10.09
N GLU A 64 -9.06 3.10 -10.45
CA GLU A 64 -9.52 1.91 -9.70
C GLU A 64 -8.95 1.89 -8.28
N VAL A 65 -7.66 2.20 -8.14
CA VAL A 65 -7.02 2.31 -6.82
C VAL A 65 -7.62 3.46 -6.02
N LEU A 66 -7.84 4.62 -6.64
CA LEU A 66 -8.43 5.77 -5.96
C LEU A 66 -9.86 5.45 -5.48
N SER A 67 -10.69 4.84 -6.32
CA SER A 67 -12.03 4.38 -5.93
C SER A 67 -11.97 3.42 -4.74
N PHE A 68 -11.04 2.47 -4.77
CA PHE A 68 -10.84 1.56 -3.64
C PHE A 68 -10.50 2.31 -2.34
N LEU A 69 -9.55 3.25 -2.38
CA LEU A 69 -9.14 4.01 -1.20
C LEU A 69 -10.31 4.81 -0.60
N LEU A 70 -11.16 5.39 -1.45
CA LEU A 70 -12.32 6.17 -1.02
C LEU A 70 -13.44 5.28 -0.45
N ASP A 71 -13.65 4.09 -1.02
CA ASP A 71 -14.78 3.22 -0.66
C ASP A 71 -14.47 2.22 0.46
N LYS A 72 -13.22 1.79 0.60
CA LYS A 72 -12.84 0.66 1.46
C LYS A 72 -12.07 1.07 2.72
N ILE A 73 -11.42 2.22 2.75
CA ILE A 73 -10.69 2.65 3.94
C ILE A 73 -11.68 3.10 5.02
N GLU A 74 -11.77 2.33 6.10
CA GLU A 74 -12.76 2.52 7.16
C GLU A 74 -12.57 3.83 7.92
N ASN A 75 -11.33 4.24 8.15
CA ASN A 75 -10.97 5.41 8.93
C ASN A 75 -10.39 6.54 8.07
N LEU A 76 -10.79 6.66 6.80
CA LEU A 76 -10.25 7.66 5.88
C LEU A 76 -10.38 9.09 6.42
N ALA A 77 -11.45 9.39 7.16
CA ALA A 77 -11.67 10.68 7.79
C ALA A 77 -10.57 11.09 8.80
N SER A 78 -9.84 10.12 9.36
CA SER A 78 -8.69 10.39 10.25
C SER A 78 -7.50 11.04 9.53
N LEU A 79 -7.48 11.00 8.19
CA LEU A 79 -6.46 11.63 7.37
C LEU A 79 -6.59 13.16 7.35
N PHE A 80 -7.81 13.72 7.34
CA PHE A 80 -8.03 15.15 7.11
C PHE A 80 -7.29 16.08 8.09
N PRO A 81 -7.31 15.83 9.42
CA PRO A 81 -6.60 16.70 10.37
C PRO A 81 -5.07 16.64 10.22
N LYS A 82 -4.55 15.60 9.55
CA LYS A 82 -3.11 15.36 9.37
C LYS A 82 -2.68 15.46 7.91
N PHE A 83 -3.58 15.81 7.00
CA PHE A 83 -3.39 15.65 5.55
C PHE A 83 -2.07 16.24 5.03
N GLU A 84 -1.72 17.44 5.48
CA GLU A 84 -0.46 18.10 5.11
C GLU A 84 0.79 17.30 5.51
N ARG A 85 0.74 16.52 6.59
CA ARG A 85 1.87 15.67 7.02
C ARG A 85 2.07 14.46 6.13
N HIS A 86 1.04 14.08 5.39
CA HIS A 86 1.08 12.99 4.43
C HIS A 86 1.48 13.48 3.03
N LEU A 87 1.61 14.78 2.82
CA LEU A 87 2.06 15.35 1.56
C LEU A 87 3.53 15.79 1.63
N ASP A 88 4.30 15.45 0.61
CA ASP A 88 5.60 16.07 0.40
C ASP A 88 5.52 17.34 -0.46
N LYS A 89 6.66 18.01 -0.62
CA LYS A 89 6.77 19.26 -1.40
C LYS A 89 6.50 19.07 -2.89
N GLU A 90 6.57 17.83 -3.39
CA GLU A 90 6.31 17.48 -4.79
C GLU A 90 4.84 17.11 -5.01
N GLY A 91 4.04 17.07 -3.95
CA GLY A 91 2.61 16.75 -3.99
C GLY A 91 2.32 15.25 -3.94
N ASN A 92 3.28 14.41 -3.51
CA ASN A 92 3.02 12.98 -3.31
C ASN A 92 2.31 12.77 -1.97
N LEU A 93 1.20 12.01 -2.00
CA LEU A 93 0.46 11.60 -0.82
C LEU A 93 0.95 10.22 -0.34
N TYR A 94 1.43 10.16 0.90
CA TYR A 94 1.90 8.93 1.54
C TYR A 94 0.85 8.39 2.50
N LEU A 95 0.30 7.23 2.18
CA LEU A 95 -0.60 6.51 3.06
C LEU A 95 0.12 5.29 3.63
N ARG A 96 -0.39 4.81 4.76
CA ARG A 96 0.10 3.61 5.44
C ARG A 96 -1.12 2.82 5.90
N LEU A 97 -1.28 1.62 5.38
CA LEU A 97 -2.41 0.74 5.68
C LEU A 97 -1.93 -0.37 6.61
N ASP A 98 -2.72 -0.73 7.63
CA ASP A 98 -2.37 -1.84 8.51
C ASP A 98 -2.27 -3.15 7.72
N LYS A 99 -1.08 -3.74 7.73
CA LYS A 99 -0.75 -4.96 6.99
C LYS A 99 -1.54 -6.17 7.47
N GLN A 100 -1.78 -6.29 8.78
CA GLN A 100 -2.47 -7.42 9.38
C GLN A 100 -3.99 -7.32 9.15
N GLU A 101 -4.58 -6.13 9.32
CA GLU A 101 -6.00 -5.89 9.00
C GLU A 101 -6.27 -6.13 7.51
N ALA A 102 -5.37 -5.71 6.62
CA ALA A 102 -5.49 -5.93 5.17
C ALA A 102 -5.52 -7.42 4.81
N CYS A 103 -4.70 -8.24 5.49
CA CYS A 103 -4.75 -9.70 5.36
C CYS A 103 -6.08 -10.30 5.83
N GLY A 104 -6.75 -9.66 6.79
CA GLY A 104 -8.12 -9.96 7.22
C GLY A 104 -9.22 -9.38 6.35
N GLY A 105 -8.88 -8.64 5.28
CA GLY A 105 -9.82 -8.00 4.37
C GLY A 105 -10.33 -6.62 4.80
N ARG A 106 -9.79 -6.08 5.90
CA ARG A 106 -10.12 -4.74 6.42
C ARG A 106 -9.05 -3.73 6.04
N TRP A 107 -9.45 -2.52 5.67
CA TRP A 107 -8.52 -1.49 5.20
C TRP A 107 -8.56 -0.30 6.13
N VAL A 108 -7.49 -0.13 6.90
CA VAL A 108 -7.40 0.85 7.98
C VAL A 108 -6.07 1.58 7.88
N LEU A 109 -6.10 2.91 7.92
CA LEU A 109 -4.90 3.74 8.04
C LEU A 109 -4.23 3.52 9.39
N LYS A 110 -2.90 3.37 9.38
CA LYS A 110 -2.08 3.11 10.57
C LYS A 110 -0.80 3.93 10.55
N GLU A 111 -0.37 4.36 11.74
CA GLU A 111 0.97 4.89 11.97
C GLU A 111 1.90 3.78 12.47
N GLY A 112 3.20 3.86 12.14
CA GLY A 112 4.21 2.85 12.48
C GLY A 112 4.77 2.10 11.28
N ASP A 113 5.45 0.98 11.55
CA ASP A 113 6.34 0.31 10.60
C ASP A 113 5.71 -0.95 9.95
N GLU A 114 4.77 -1.61 10.64
CA GLU A 114 4.09 -2.81 10.17
C GLU A 114 2.89 -2.47 9.27
N VAL A 115 3.19 -1.95 8.07
CA VAL A 115 2.21 -1.35 7.15
C VAL A 115 2.47 -1.70 5.69
N ILE A 116 1.43 -1.52 4.86
CA ILE A 116 1.54 -1.39 3.40
C ILE A 116 1.64 0.09 3.09
N HIS A 117 2.69 0.49 2.38
CA HIS A 117 2.90 1.85 1.85
C HIS A 117 2.29 2.00 0.47
#